data_AF-A0A4Q0XNZ9-F1
#
_entry.id   AF-A0A4Q0XNZ9-F1
#
_cell.length_a   1.000
_cell.length_b   1.000
_cell.length_c   1.000
_cell.angle_alpha   90.00
_cell.angle_beta   90.00
_cell.angle_gamma   90.00
#
_symmetry.space_group_name_H-M   'P 1'
#
loop_
_entity.id
_entity.type
_entity.pdbx_description
1 polymer ?
#
loop_
_entity_poly.entity_id
_entity_poly.type
_entity_poly.pdbx_seq_one_letter_code
_entity_poly.pdbx_strand_id
1 'polypeptide(L)'
;MLKYILLLALIFLTGCHSIFDTALEKKIDEQSRQTQLLLTKVAQLEAAQKENNKLISDYLSLTKNELQQNKQKKELLSQQLPTKKQVIGQIETIYLNPPKINLPARIDTGATSSSIHAINIQPFERNGKDWIKFDIVYEDKTYHVETKLIKYIKVVQSSTKTAQKRAVVELELTMGKIVQNTLFTVTDRSHMSYPVLIGRNALKDLLVVDVAKKNTLTPSNKKEP
;
A
#
# COMPACT_ATOMS: atom_id res chain seq x y z
N MET A 1 57.67 -69.94 37.33
CA MET A 1 56.27 -69.48 37.51
C MET A 1 56.19 -67.96 37.70
N LEU A 2 56.83 -67.36 38.73
CA LEU A 2 56.69 -65.91 39.02
C LEU A 2 57.24 -64.96 37.94
N LYS A 3 58.36 -65.29 37.27
CA LYS A 3 58.93 -64.48 36.17
C LYS A 3 58.04 -64.39 34.92
N TYR A 4 57.26 -65.44 34.63
CA TYR A 4 56.36 -65.46 33.47
C TYR A 4 55.09 -64.63 33.71
N ILE A 5 54.62 -64.58 34.95
CA ILE A 5 53.46 -63.77 35.35
C ILE A 5 53.79 -62.27 35.28
N LEU A 6 55.00 -61.86 35.69
CA LEU A 6 55.44 -60.46 35.56
C LEU A 6 55.61 -60.00 34.11
N LEU A 7 56.13 -60.88 33.23
CA LEU A 7 56.33 -60.58 31.81
C LEU A 7 55.00 -60.44 31.06
N LEU A 8 54.02 -61.31 31.35
CA LEU A 8 52.66 -61.20 30.82
C LEU A 8 51.96 -59.92 31.32
N ALA A 9 52.12 -59.55 32.59
CA ALA A 9 51.54 -58.32 33.13
C ALA A 9 52.10 -57.05 32.45
N LEU A 10 53.41 -56.98 32.15
CA LEU A 10 53.99 -55.85 31.41
C LEU A 10 53.45 -55.74 29.97
N ILE A 11 53.29 -56.86 29.26
CA ILE A 11 52.76 -56.88 27.88
C ILE A 11 51.29 -56.44 27.85
N PHE A 12 50.48 -56.87 28.82
CA PHE A 12 49.09 -56.44 28.96
C PHE A 12 48.96 -54.97 29.36
N LEU A 13 49.85 -54.44 30.21
CA LEU A 13 49.87 -53.02 30.58
C LEU A 13 50.30 -52.11 29.41
N THR A 14 51.29 -52.52 28.60
CA THR A 14 51.72 -51.76 27.42
C THR A 14 50.72 -51.81 26.26
N GLY A 15 50.04 -52.95 26.07
CA GLY A 15 49.00 -53.10 25.04
C GLY A 15 47.70 -52.36 25.36
N CYS A 16 47.40 -52.14 26.64
CA CYS A 16 46.22 -51.37 27.05
C CYS A 16 46.46 -49.85 26.90
N HIS A 17 47.68 -49.36 27.12
CA HIS A 17 48.06 -47.95 26.93
C HIS A 17 47.98 -47.51 25.46
N SER A 18 48.51 -48.30 24.52
CA SER A 18 48.54 -47.93 23.10
C SER A 18 47.15 -47.88 22.45
N ILE A 19 46.23 -48.77 22.86
CA ILE A 19 44.84 -48.78 22.38
C ILE A 19 44.05 -47.59 22.92
N PHE A 20 44.29 -47.21 24.19
CA PHE A 20 43.64 -46.04 24.81
C PHE A 20 44.12 -44.73 24.18
N ASP A 21 45.42 -44.59 23.90
CA ASP A 21 45.99 -43.42 23.21
C ASP A 21 45.40 -43.26 21.80
N THR A 22 45.30 -44.35 21.03
CA THR A 22 44.74 -44.31 19.66
C THR A 22 43.25 -43.91 19.65
N ALA A 23 42.47 -44.33 20.65
CA ALA A 23 41.05 -43.98 20.77
C ALA A 23 40.85 -42.52 21.20
N LEU A 24 41.73 -42.00 22.06
CA LEU A 24 41.72 -40.61 22.50
C LEU A 24 42.12 -39.67 21.35
N GLU A 25 43.17 -40.00 20.59
CA GLU A 25 43.60 -39.27 19.39
C GLU A 25 42.48 -39.17 18.35
N LYS A 26 41.76 -40.28 18.06
CA LYS A 26 40.61 -40.24 17.14
C LYS A 26 39.50 -39.30 17.60
N LYS A 27 39.26 -39.19 18.90
CA LYS A 27 38.24 -38.30 19.47
C LYS A 27 38.67 -36.84 19.40
N ILE A 28 39.96 -36.57 19.63
CA ILE A 28 40.57 -35.24 19.47
C ILE A 28 40.53 -34.81 17.99
N ASP A 29 40.84 -35.70 17.07
CA ASP A 29 40.78 -35.45 15.62
C ASP A 29 39.35 -35.15 15.16
N GLU A 30 38.37 -35.92 15.61
CA GLU A 30 36.96 -35.69 15.31
C GLU A 30 36.48 -34.34 15.85
N GLN A 31 36.82 -34.02 17.10
CA GLN A 31 36.49 -32.74 17.71
C GLN A 31 37.19 -31.57 16.98
N SER A 32 38.41 -31.77 16.51
CA SER A 32 39.17 -30.78 15.74
C SER A 32 38.51 -30.53 14.37
N ARG A 33 38.05 -31.58 13.68
CA ARG A 33 37.27 -31.45 12.42
C ARG A 33 35.95 -30.73 12.62
N GLN A 34 35.23 -31.06 13.69
CA GLN A 34 33.98 -30.37 14.04
C GLN A 34 34.22 -28.88 14.34
N THR A 35 35.31 -28.56 15.03
CA THR A 35 35.71 -27.18 15.32
C THR A 35 36.08 -26.43 14.03
N GLN A 36 36.84 -27.04 13.12
CA GLN A 36 37.17 -26.47 11.82
C GLN A 36 35.92 -26.18 10.97
N LEU A 37 34.96 -27.12 10.98
CA LEU A 37 33.68 -26.99 10.28
C LEU A 37 32.84 -25.84 10.86
N LEU A 38 32.79 -25.75 12.20
CA LEU A 38 32.08 -24.68 12.89
C LEU A 38 32.68 -23.31 12.55
N LEU A 39 34.00 -23.19 12.59
CA LEU A 39 34.71 -21.96 12.21
C LEU A 39 34.41 -21.54 10.77
N THR A 40 34.37 -22.51 9.85
CA THR A 40 34.02 -22.24 8.44
C THR A 40 32.58 -21.73 8.32
N LYS A 41 31.63 -22.33 9.05
CA LYS A 41 30.24 -21.87 9.06
C LYS A 41 30.11 -20.46 9.67
N VAL A 42 30.85 -20.15 10.73
CA VAL A 42 30.86 -18.81 11.34
C VAL A 42 31.36 -17.77 10.34
N ALA A 43 32.46 -18.04 9.63
CA ALA A 43 32.97 -17.13 8.60
C ALA A 43 31.96 -16.89 7.46
N GLN A 44 31.23 -17.93 7.03
CA GLN A 44 30.16 -17.79 6.04
C GLN A 44 28.99 -16.95 6.56
N LEU A 45 28.59 -17.15 7.82
CA LEU A 45 27.52 -16.36 8.45
C LEU A 45 27.90 -14.89 8.61
N GLU A 46 29.15 -14.59 8.96
CA GLU A 46 29.65 -13.22 9.04
C GLU A 46 29.67 -12.54 7.66
N ALA A 47 30.08 -13.25 6.61
CA ALA A 47 30.03 -12.75 5.24
C ALA A 47 28.58 -12.46 4.80
N ALA A 48 27.66 -13.38 5.08
CA ALA A 48 26.24 -13.19 4.79
C ALA A 48 25.63 -12.02 5.59
N GLN A 49 26.03 -11.84 6.86
CA GLN A 49 25.60 -10.69 7.67
C GLN A 49 26.09 -9.37 7.08
N LYS A 50 27.34 -9.33 6.62
CA LYS A 50 27.93 -8.14 5.99
C LYS A 50 27.19 -7.77 4.71
N GLU A 51 26.85 -8.76 3.88
CA GLU A 51 26.05 -8.56 2.68
C GLU A 51 24.64 -8.05 3.01
N ASN A 52 23.97 -8.66 3.99
CA ASN A 52 22.64 -8.24 4.42
C ASN A 52 22.64 -6.80 4.95
N ASN A 53 23.64 -6.42 5.77
CA ASN A 53 23.78 -5.05 6.26
C ASN A 53 23.99 -4.04 5.12
N LYS A 54 24.72 -4.43 4.06
CA LYS A 54 24.88 -3.61 2.87
C LYS A 54 23.54 -3.42 2.14
N LEU A 55 22.78 -4.50 1.91
CA LEU A 55 21.47 -4.44 1.28
C LEU A 55 20.48 -3.56 2.07
N ILE A 56 20.50 -3.64 3.40
CA ILE A 56 19.67 -2.79 4.27
C ILE A 56 20.06 -1.31 4.11
N SER A 57 21.35 -1.01 4.09
CA SER A 57 21.85 0.36 3.87
C SER A 57 21.40 0.91 2.51
N ASP A 58 21.53 0.09 1.45
CA ASP A 58 21.12 0.47 0.10
C ASP A 58 19.61 0.74 0.05
N TYR A 59 18.79 -0.13 0.64
CA TYR A 59 17.34 0.06 0.74
C TYR A 59 16.98 1.35 1.49
N LEU A 60 17.61 1.61 2.64
CA LEU A 60 17.39 2.83 3.41
C LEU A 60 17.74 4.10 2.63
N SER A 61 18.78 4.05 1.81
CA SER A 61 19.19 5.17 0.96
C SER A 61 18.15 5.46 -0.14
N LEU A 62 17.63 4.41 -0.78
CA LEU A 62 16.59 4.52 -1.82
C LEU A 62 15.30 5.12 -1.23
N THR A 63 14.84 4.61 -0.08
CA THR A 63 13.62 5.13 0.57
C THR A 63 13.77 6.59 1.01
N LYS A 64 14.95 6.99 1.50
CA LYS A 64 15.22 8.40 1.86
C LYS A 64 15.16 9.32 0.64
N ASN A 65 15.71 8.89 -0.49
CA ASN A 65 15.67 9.64 -1.74
C ASN A 65 14.23 9.80 -2.25
N GLU A 66 13.44 8.72 -2.24
CA GLU A 66 12.01 8.79 -2.60
C GLU A 66 11.23 9.75 -1.71
N LEU A 67 11.49 9.75 -0.39
CA LEU A 67 10.84 10.66 0.54
C LEU A 67 11.21 12.12 0.29
N GLN A 68 12.48 12.41 -0.03
CA GLN A 68 12.93 13.76 -0.38
C GLN A 68 12.32 14.23 -1.70
N GLN A 69 12.29 13.38 -2.73
CA GLN A 69 11.65 13.70 -4.00
C GLN A 69 10.15 13.99 -3.83
N ASN A 70 9.46 13.21 -2.99
CA ASN A 70 8.05 13.44 -2.69
C ASN A 70 7.81 14.78 -1.94
N LYS A 71 8.71 15.16 -1.02
CA LYS A 71 8.66 16.47 -0.35
C LYS A 71 8.86 17.62 -1.34
N GLN A 72 9.88 17.55 -2.19
CA GLN A 72 10.15 18.57 -3.21
C GLN A 72 8.99 18.70 -4.21
N LYS A 73 8.43 17.58 -4.66
CA LYS A 73 7.24 17.57 -5.54
C LYS A 73 6.04 18.26 -4.89
N LYS A 74 5.85 18.06 -3.58
CA LYS A 74 4.76 18.69 -2.83
C LYS A 74 4.97 20.20 -2.67
N GLU A 75 6.19 20.64 -2.43
CA GLU A 75 6.54 22.07 -2.37
C GLU A 75 6.37 22.76 -3.72
N LEU A 76 6.83 22.14 -4.80
CA LEU A 76 6.66 22.64 -6.17
C LEU A 76 5.17 22.75 -6.55
N LEU A 77 4.37 21.75 -6.19
CA LEU A 77 2.92 21.77 -6.40
C LEU A 77 2.24 22.88 -5.58
N SER A 78 2.73 23.12 -4.35
CA SER A 78 2.20 24.17 -3.49
C SER A 78 2.49 25.58 -4.02
N GLN A 79 3.61 25.77 -4.73
CA GLN A 79 3.98 27.04 -5.34
C GLN A 79 3.19 27.32 -6.64
N GLN A 80 2.63 26.29 -7.26
CA GLN A 80 1.77 26.38 -8.45
C GLN A 80 0.28 26.54 -8.12
N LEU A 81 -0.11 26.42 -6.83
CA LEU A 81 -1.49 26.64 -6.41
C LEU A 81 -1.86 28.10 -6.68
N PRO A 82 -3.01 28.38 -7.32
CA PRO A 82 -3.44 29.75 -7.56
C PRO A 82 -3.53 30.49 -6.23
N THR A 83 -2.89 31.67 -6.14
CA THR A 83 -2.87 32.54 -4.95
C THR A 83 -4.28 32.95 -4.49
N LYS A 84 -5.27 32.80 -5.37
CA LYS A 84 -6.70 32.97 -5.09
C LYS A 84 -7.44 31.65 -5.30
N LYS A 85 -7.94 31.07 -4.21
CA LYS A 85 -8.84 29.91 -4.26
C LYS A 85 -10.08 30.25 -5.10
N GLN A 86 -10.49 29.33 -5.96
CA GLN A 86 -11.68 29.51 -6.78
C GLN A 86 -12.92 29.36 -5.90
N VAL A 87 -13.84 30.33 -5.98
CA VAL A 87 -15.12 30.28 -5.26
C VAL A 87 -16.11 29.49 -6.10
N ILE A 88 -16.74 28.48 -5.50
CA ILE A 88 -17.74 27.61 -6.14
C ILE A 88 -19.03 27.60 -5.34
N GLY A 89 -20.13 27.21 -5.98
CA GLY A 89 -21.42 27.02 -5.34
C GLY A 89 -21.53 25.74 -4.52
N GLN A 90 -22.63 25.61 -3.79
CA GLN A 90 -22.95 24.41 -2.99
C GLN A 90 -23.38 23.20 -3.84
N ILE A 91 -23.64 23.41 -5.13
CA ILE A 91 -23.93 22.39 -6.15
C ILE A 91 -23.16 22.79 -7.39
N GLU A 92 -22.45 21.85 -8.00
CA GLU A 92 -21.69 22.08 -9.22
C GLU A 92 -21.82 20.89 -10.18
N THR A 93 -21.69 21.16 -11.47
CA THR A 93 -21.50 20.11 -12.47
C THR A 93 -20.03 19.72 -12.49
N ILE A 94 -19.76 18.43 -12.28
CA ILE A 94 -18.43 17.84 -12.34
C ILE A 94 -18.33 16.94 -13.56
N TYR A 95 -17.10 16.66 -14.00
CA TYR A 95 -16.84 15.63 -14.99
C TYR A 95 -15.98 14.52 -14.37
N LEU A 96 -16.41 13.27 -14.56
CA LEU A 96 -15.69 12.07 -14.10
C LEU A 96 -15.13 11.30 -15.29
N ASN A 97 -13.86 10.89 -15.20
CA ASN A 97 -13.21 10.04 -16.17
C ASN A 97 -12.43 8.91 -15.48
N PRO A 98 -12.77 7.63 -15.73
CA PRO A 98 -14.00 7.14 -16.38
C PRO A 98 -15.27 7.51 -15.58
N PRO A 99 -16.49 7.46 -16.16
CA PRO A 99 -16.85 6.98 -17.51
C PRO A 99 -16.97 8.08 -18.58
N LYS A 100 -16.39 9.27 -18.36
CA LYS A 100 -16.46 10.44 -19.26
C LYS A 100 -17.83 11.12 -19.30
N ILE A 101 -18.38 11.41 -18.13
CA ILE A 101 -19.73 11.99 -17.99
C ILE A 101 -19.73 13.22 -17.10
N ASN A 102 -20.66 14.13 -17.38
CA ASN A 102 -20.99 15.23 -16.50
C ASN A 102 -22.07 14.78 -15.50
N LEU A 103 -21.88 15.07 -14.22
CA LEU A 103 -22.83 14.77 -13.16
C LEU A 103 -23.04 15.99 -12.25
N PRO A 104 -24.25 16.24 -11.76
CA PRO A 104 -24.46 17.20 -10.70
C PRO A 104 -23.91 16.62 -9.39
N ALA A 105 -23.11 17.42 -8.68
CA ALA A 105 -22.53 17.02 -7.42
C ALA A 105 -22.87 18.01 -6.30
N ARG A 106 -23.19 17.46 -5.13
CA ARG A 106 -23.32 18.23 -3.90
C ARG A 106 -21.92 18.51 -3.34
N ILE A 107 -21.62 19.79 -3.11
CA ILE A 107 -20.40 20.18 -2.41
C ILE A 107 -20.66 20.14 -0.91
N ASP A 108 -19.97 19.26 -0.19
CA ASP A 108 -20.20 18.99 1.22
C ASP A 108 -18.90 19.15 2.02
N THR A 109 -18.77 20.32 2.65
CA THR A 109 -17.62 20.63 3.52
C THR A 109 -17.63 19.82 4.82
N GLY A 110 -18.75 19.20 5.20
CA GLY A 110 -18.88 18.31 6.36
C GLY A 110 -18.31 16.91 6.10
N ALA A 111 -18.30 16.45 4.85
CA ALA A 111 -17.78 15.14 4.49
C ALA A 111 -16.24 15.11 4.39
N THR A 112 -15.62 14.13 5.03
CA THR A 112 -14.16 13.89 4.89
C THR A 112 -13.79 13.39 3.50
N SER A 113 -14.63 12.53 2.91
CA SER A 113 -14.38 11.84 1.64
C SER A 113 -15.54 12.05 0.66
N SER A 114 -15.21 12.23 -0.61
CA SER A 114 -16.16 12.19 -1.72
C SER A 114 -16.78 10.80 -1.91
N SER A 115 -17.99 10.75 -2.47
CA SER A 115 -18.71 9.50 -2.70
C SER A 115 -19.51 9.53 -3.99
N ILE A 116 -19.66 8.38 -4.63
CA ILE A 116 -20.46 8.18 -5.83
C ILE A 116 -21.58 7.19 -5.50
N HIS A 117 -22.81 7.57 -5.88
CA HIS A 117 -23.92 6.63 -5.95
C HIS A 117 -23.67 5.66 -7.10
N ALA A 118 -23.67 4.37 -6.78
CA ALA A 118 -23.62 3.32 -7.78
C ALA A 118 -24.43 2.10 -7.38
N ILE A 119 -24.79 1.31 -8.38
CA ILE A 119 -25.44 0.00 -8.25
C ILE A 119 -24.56 -1.08 -8.89
N ASN A 120 -24.97 -2.35 -8.76
CA ASN A 120 -24.27 -3.51 -9.35
C ASN A 120 -22.76 -3.56 -9.00
N ILE A 121 -22.43 -3.15 -7.78
CA ILE A 121 -21.05 -3.06 -7.30
C ILE A 121 -20.48 -4.48 -7.09
N GLN A 122 -19.50 -4.86 -7.91
CA GLN A 122 -18.92 -6.20 -7.89
C GLN A 122 -17.39 -6.12 -7.98
N PRO A 123 -16.65 -6.65 -6.98
CA PRO A 123 -15.21 -6.83 -7.11
C PRO A 123 -14.90 -7.97 -8.07
N PHE A 124 -13.75 -7.89 -8.75
CA PHE A 124 -13.22 -8.96 -9.59
C PHE A 124 -11.70 -8.88 -9.67
N GLU A 125 -11.06 -9.96 -10.11
CA GLU A 125 -9.62 -9.98 -10.33
C GLU A 125 -9.31 -9.80 -11.83
N ARG A 126 -8.31 -8.97 -12.15
CA ARG A 126 -7.76 -8.84 -13.50
C ARG A 126 -6.24 -8.78 -13.43
N ASN A 127 -5.58 -9.79 -13.98
CA ASN A 127 -4.12 -9.93 -14.01
C ASN A 127 -3.49 -9.88 -12.59
N GLY A 128 -4.03 -10.62 -11.63
CA GLY A 128 -3.53 -10.67 -10.25
C GLY A 128 -3.72 -9.38 -9.46
N LYS A 129 -4.59 -8.47 -9.91
CA LYS A 129 -4.91 -7.21 -9.23
C LYS A 129 -6.39 -7.13 -8.93
N ASP A 130 -6.73 -6.49 -7.82
CA ASP A 130 -8.10 -6.23 -7.42
C ASP A 130 -8.71 -5.09 -8.25
N TRP A 131 -9.85 -5.39 -8.87
CA TRP A 131 -10.67 -4.45 -9.62
C TRP A 131 -12.08 -4.44 -9.07
N ILE A 132 -12.83 -3.43 -9.48
CA ILE A 132 -14.24 -3.31 -9.17
C ILE A 132 -14.98 -2.78 -10.40
N LYS A 133 -16.15 -3.36 -10.64
CA LYS A 133 -17.11 -2.86 -11.62
C LYS A 133 -18.37 -2.38 -10.91
N PHE A 134 -18.96 -1.31 -11.41
CA PHE A 134 -20.19 -0.75 -10.89
C PHE A 134 -20.87 0.14 -11.93
N ASP A 135 -22.14 0.43 -11.70
CA ASP A 135 -22.95 1.23 -12.61
C ASP A 135 -23.35 2.55 -11.95
N ILE A 136 -23.10 3.65 -12.64
CA ILE A 136 -23.63 4.97 -12.28
C ILE A 136 -24.92 5.18 -13.08
N VAL A 137 -26.04 5.42 -12.39
CA VAL A 137 -27.33 5.70 -13.02
C VAL A 137 -27.65 7.20 -12.89
N TYR A 138 -27.88 7.87 -14.02
CA TYR A 138 -28.23 9.29 -14.07
C TYR A 138 -29.02 9.60 -15.35
N GLU A 139 -30.12 10.35 -15.21
CA GLU A 139 -31.01 10.74 -16.33
C GLU A 139 -31.37 9.56 -17.26
N ASP A 140 -31.86 8.46 -16.67
CA ASP A 140 -32.26 7.22 -17.35
C ASP A 140 -31.15 6.52 -18.16
N LYS A 141 -29.90 6.94 -17.96
CA LYS A 141 -28.71 6.30 -18.55
C LYS A 141 -27.92 5.57 -17.49
N THR A 142 -27.38 4.43 -17.89
CA THR A 142 -26.47 3.61 -17.08
C THR A 142 -25.07 3.71 -17.65
N TYR A 143 -24.11 4.07 -16.81
CA TYR A 143 -22.71 4.18 -17.18
C TYR A 143 -21.89 3.13 -16.44
N HIS A 144 -21.32 2.20 -17.20
CA HIS A 144 -20.49 1.14 -16.67
C HIS A 144 -19.08 1.65 -16.37
N VAL A 145 -18.61 1.43 -15.15
CA VAL A 145 -17.27 1.79 -14.70
C VAL A 145 -16.53 0.55 -14.26
N GLU A 146 -15.32 0.37 -14.79
CA GLU A 146 -14.36 -0.60 -14.27
C GLU A 146 -13.07 0.14 -13.88
N THR A 147 -12.61 -0.07 -12.66
CA THR A 147 -11.38 0.55 -12.18
C THR A 147 -10.72 -0.29 -11.10
N LYS A 148 -9.49 0.06 -10.73
CA LYS A 148 -8.77 -0.60 -9.65
C LYS A 148 -9.48 -0.37 -8.33
N LEU A 149 -9.61 -1.43 -7.54
CA LEU A 149 -10.04 -1.33 -6.17
C LEU A 149 -8.85 -0.91 -5.31
N ILE A 150 -8.93 0.27 -4.67
CA ILE A 150 -7.84 0.78 -3.85
C ILE A 150 -7.83 0.14 -2.47
N LYS A 151 -9.00 0.07 -1.83
CA LYS A 151 -9.22 -0.56 -0.53
C LYS A 151 -10.70 -0.58 -0.18
N TYR A 152 -11.03 -1.27 0.91
CA TYR A 152 -12.29 -1.06 1.62
C TYR A 152 -12.08 -0.19 2.85
N ILE A 153 -13.06 0.67 3.16
CA ILE A 153 -13.10 1.43 4.40
C ILE A 153 -14.42 1.20 5.12
N LYS A 154 -14.42 1.35 6.45
CA LYS A 154 -15.64 1.45 7.25
C LYS A 154 -16.07 2.91 7.29
N VAL A 155 -17.28 3.19 6.83
CA VAL A 155 -17.87 4.53 6.88
C VAL A 155 -19.02 4.53 7.87
N VAL A 156 -18.95 5.42 8.85
CA VAL A 156 -20.05 5.73 9.76
C VAL A 156 -20.71 7.00 9.24
N GLN A 157 -22.01 6.94 8.96
CA GLN A 157 -22.78 8.13 8.62
C GLN A 157 -23.31 8.75 9.90
N SER A 158 -23.33 10.08 10.01
CA SER A 158 -23.90 10.76 11.19
C SER A 158 -25.37 10.39 11.45
N SER A 159 -26.08 9.92 10.41
CA SER A 159 -27.49 9.49 10.46
C SER A 159 -27.68 8.03 10.91
N THR A 160 -26.62 7.22 11.03
CA THR A 160 -26.76 5.76 11.20
C THR A 160 -25.72 5.21 12.18
N LYS A 161 -26.15 4.40 13.15
CA LYS A 161 -25.24 3.78 14.14
C LYS A 161 -24.41 2.62 13.59
N THR A 162 -24.73 2.12 12.39
CA THR A 162 -24.05 0.98 11.77
C THR A 162 -23.00 1.42 10.75
N ALA A 163 -21.77 0.94 10.93
CA ALA A 163 -20.69 1.18 9.98
C ALA A 163 -20.90 0.35 8.71
N GLN A 164 -20.89 1.01 7.55
CA GLN A 164 -20.96 0.34 6.25
C GLN A 164 -19.55 0.16 5.67
N LYS A 165 -19.25 -1.03 5.15
CA LYS A 165 -18.01 -1.28 4.40
C LYS A 165 -18.21 -0.76 2.97
N ARG A 166 -17.40 0.21 2.56
CA ARG A 166 -17.45 0.81 1.21
C ARG A 166 -16.15 0.59 0.46
N ALA A 167 -16.26 0.25 -0.81
CA ALA A 167 -15.12 0.22 -1.72
C ALA A 167 -14.62 1.64 -1.99
N VAL A 168 -13.30 1.79 -2.10
CA VAL A 168 -12.65 3.03 -2.48
C VAL A 168 -12.00 2.85 -3.85
N VAL A 169 -12.31 3.77 -4.75
CA VAL A 169 -11.73 3.85 -6.10
C VAL A 169 -11.09 5.22 -6.31
N GLU A 170 -10.18 5.31 -7.27
CA GLU A 170 -9.61 6.57 -7.74
C GLU A 170 -10.11 6.88 -9.14
N LEU A 171 -10.65 8.08 -9.34
CA LEU A 171 -11.13 8.56 -10.65
C LEU A 171 -10.61 9.98 -10.92
N GLU A 172 -10.41 10.34 -12.19
CA GLU A 172 -10.11 11.71 -12.59
C GLU A 172 -11.38 12.55 -12.43
N LEU A 173 -11.31 13.56 -11.57
CA LEU A 173 -12.35 14.54 -11.32
C LEU A 173 -11.95 15.87 -11.95
N THR A 174 -12.82 16.40 -12.81
CA THR A 174 -12.71 17.76 -13.32
C THR A 174 -13.82 18.63 -12.75
N MET A 175 -13.44 19.78 -12.19
CA MET A 175 -14.34 20.81 -11.64
C MET A 175 -13.90 22.18 -12.14
N GLY A 176 -14.59 22.70 -13.16
CA GLY A 176 -14.18 23.92 -13.84
C GLY A 176 -12.80 23.75 -14.48
N LYS A 177 -11.80 24.51 -14.00
CA LYS A 177 -10.41 24.44 -14.48
C LYS A 177 -9.53 23.43 -13.73
N ILE A 178 -10.03 22.86 -12.63
CA ILE A 178 -9.26 21.94 -11.79
C ILE A 178 -9.47 20.51 -12.29
N VAL A 179 -8.37 19.80 -12.54
CA VAL A 179 -8.36 18.38 -12.88
C VAL A 179 -7.48 17.66 -11.86
N GLN A 180 -8.01 16.65 -11.18
CA GLN A 180 -7.25 15.88 -10.19
C GLN A 180 -7.78 14.46 -10.03
N ASN A 181 -6.91 13.53 -9.68
CA ASN A 181 -7.32 12.20 -9.24
C ASN A 181 -7.87 12.29 -7.82
N THR A 182 -9.10 11.82 -7.63
CA THR A 182 -9.81 11.89 -6.35
C THR A 182 -10.26 10.50 -5.93
N LEU A 183 -10.09 10.19 -4.64
CA LEU A 183 -10.64 8.99 -4.04
C LEU A 183 -12.14 9.15 -3.77
N PHE A 184 -12.92 8.18 -4.22
CA PHE A 184 -14.35 8.11 -4.01
C PHE A 184 -14.72 6.82 -3.29
N THR A 185 -15.63 6.92 -2.31
CA THR A 185 -16.35 5.73 -1.84
C THR A 185 -17.49 5.41 -2.79
N VAL A 186 -17.62 4.15 -3.19
CA VAL A 186 -18.72 3.66 -4.03
C VAL A 186 -19.76 2.99 -3.15
N THR A 187 -21.03 3.40 -3.25
CA THR A 187 -22.12 2.88 -2.41
C THR A 187 -23.48 3.11 -3.06
N ASP A 188 -24.45 2.26 -2.71
CA ASP A 188 -25.85 2.57 -3.01
C ASP A 188 -26.30 3.74 -2.12
N ARG A 189 -26.89 4.74 -2.77
CA ARG A 189 -27.35 6.03 -2.26
C ARG A 189 -28.59 6.49 -3.03
N SER A 190 -29.39 5.54 -3.52
CA SER A 190 -30.64 5.76 -4.27
C SER A 190 -31.62 6.73 -3.61
N HIS A 191 -31.55 6.92 -2.28
CA HIS A 191 -32.35 7.89 -1.53
C HIS A 191 -31.85 9.34 -1.59
N MET A 192 -30.69 9.61 -2.20
CA MET A 192 -30.10 10.95 -2.28
C MET A 192 -30.40 11.64 -3.60
N SER A 193 -30.59 12.96 -3.56
CA SER A 193 -30.92 13.77 -4.75
C SER A 193 -29.76 13.98 -5.73
N TYR A 194 -28.51 13.72 -5.30
CA TYR A 194 -27.32 13.95 -6.13
C TYR A 194 -26.51 12.66 -6.25
N PRO A 195 -26.12 12.25 -7.48
CA PRO A 195 -25.35 11.03 -7.71
C PRO A 195 -23.93 11.13 -7.16
N VAL A 196 -23.39 12.35 -6.97
CA VAL A 196 -22.05 12.57 -6.42
C VAL A 196 -22.07 13.55 -5.27
N LEU A 197 -21.25 13.26 -4.26
CA LEU A 197 -20.94 14.16 -3.16
C LEU A 197 -19.43 14.42 -3.18
N ILE A 198 -19.04 15.70 -3.19
CA ILE A 198 -17.65 16.14 -3.17
C ILE A 198 -17.29 16.58 -1.74
N GLY A 199 -16.40 15.82 -1.11
CA GLY A 199 -15.94 16.05 0.25
C GLY A 199 -14.63 16.83 0.32
N ARG A 200 -14.14 17.07 1.54
CA ARG A 200 -12.92 17.84 1.80
C ARG A 200 -11.67 17.25 1.12
N ASN A 201 -11.59 15.93 0.90
CA ASN A 201 -10.45 15.33 0.17
C ASN A 201 -10.29 15.86 -1.26
N ALA A 202 -11.35 16.39 -1.87
CA ALA A 202 -11.30 17.01 -3.19
C ALA A 202 -11.28 18.55 -3.14
N LEU A 203 -11.75 19.16 -2.05
CA LEU A 203 -11.89 20.63 -1.92
C LEU A 203 -10.70 21.32 -1.28
N LYS A 204 -10.01 20.62 -0.35
CA LYS A 204 -9.00 21.20 0.52
C LYS A 204 -7.91 21.89 -0.32
N ASP A 205 -7.48 23.05 0.16
CA ASP A 205 -6.40 23.88 -0.42
C ASP A 205 -6.70 24.53 -1.78
N LEU A 206 -7.73 24.09 -2.51
CA LEU A 206 -8.05 24.55 -3.87
C LEU A 206 -9.28 25.49 -3.95
N LEU A 207 -10.29 25.23 -3.12
CA LEU A 207 -11.65 25.74 -3.34
C LEU A 207 -12.23 26.44 -2.10
N VAL A 208 -13.09 27.43 -2.32
CA VAL A 208 -13.95 28.05 -1.30
C VAL A 208 -15.40 27.86 -1.72
N VAL A 209 -16.27 27.48 -0.79
CA VAL A 209 -17.68 27.19 -1.07
C VAL A 209 -18.55 28.35 -0.64
N ASP A 210 -19.24 28.97 -1.59
CA ASP A 210 -20.27 29.97 -1.38
C ASP A 210 -21.64 29.28 -1.41
N VAL A 211 -22.24 29.13 -0.23
CA VAL A 211 -23.51 28.40 -0.07
C VAL A 211 -24.70 29.10 -0.73
N ALA A 212 -24.59 30.39 -1.06
CA ALA A 212 -25.64 31.11 -1.77
C ALA A 212 -25.69 30.79 -3.28
N LYS A 213 -24.63 30.18 -3.83
CA LYS A 213 -24.49 29.94 -5.27
C LYS A 213 -24.64 28.48 -5.65
N LYS A 214 -24.98 28.23 -6.91
CA LYS A 214 -25.08 26.91 -7.54
C LYS A 214 -24.64 27.03 -9.00
N ASN A 215 -24.05 25.97 -9.55
CA ASN A 215 -23.66 25.87 -10.97
C ASN A 215 -22.81 27.07 -11.42
N THR A 216 -21.82 27.45 -10.62
CA THR A 216 -20.93 28.57 -10.93
C THR A 216 -19.84 28.19 -11.92
N LEU A 217 -19.59 26.89 -12.07
CA LEU A 217 -18.62 26.34 -13.00
C LEU A 217 -19.27 26.11 -14.36
N THR A 218 -18.61 26.57 -15.41
CA THR A 218 -18.93 26.12 -16.77
C THR A 218 -18.61 24.63 -16.86
N PRO A 219 -19.53 23.78 -17.36
CA PRO A 219 -19.23 22.37 -17.58
C PRO A 219 -17.99 22.23 -18.45
N SER A 220 -17.05 21.38 -18.05
CA SER A 220 -15.86 21.10 -18.86
C SER A 220 -16.29 20.35 -20.12
N ASN A 221 -16.38 21.06 -21.24
CA ASN A 221 -16.43 20.44 -22.56
C ASN A 221 -15.04 19.85 -22.85
N LYS A 222 -14.74 18.64 -22.36
CA LYS A 222 -13.82 17.78 -23.11
C LYS A 222 -14.63 17.27 -24.31
N LYS A 223 -14.66 18.06 -25.39
CA LYS A 223 -14.87 17.49 -26.73
C LYS A 223 -13.78 16.42 -26.88
N GLU A 224 -14.18 15.16 -27.03
CA GLU A 224 -13.24 14.14 -27.49
C GLU A 224 -12.68 14.58 -28.85
N PRO A 225 -11.37 14.45 -29.12
CA PRO A 225 -10.90 14.30 -30.49
C PRO A 225 -11.40 12.99 -31.10
#